data_AF-A0A3W0B022-F1
#
_entry.id   AF-A0A3W0B022-F1
#
_cell.length_a   1.000
_cell.length_b   1.000
_cell.length_c   1.000
_cell.angle_alpha   90.00
_cell.angle_beta   90.00
_cell.angle_gamma   90.00
#
_symmetry.space_group_name_H-M   'P 1'
#
loop_
_entity.id
_entity.type
_entity.pdbx_description
1 polymer ?
#
loop_
_entity_poly.entity_id
_entity_poly.type
_entity_poly.pdbx_seq_one_letter_code
_entity_poly.pdbx_strand_id
1 'polypeptide(L)'
;MRKNRLFTIDDLKDYALSKGYELDFHRYKRVFTLIKIDSPNEWSWIYYPHTEDKLVERVDNLNFDGWKVAIDKTISSITEQDKINY
;
A
#
# COMPACT_ATOMS: atom_id res chain seq x y z
N MET A 1 -7.61 30.09 6.37
CA MET A 1 -6.47 29.16 6.22
C MET A 1 -7.01 27.74 6.36
N ARG A 2 -7.07 26.96 5.26
CA ARG A 2 -7.45 25.54 5.34
C ARG A 2 -6.38 24.85 6.19
N LYS A 3 -6.76 24.32 7.35
CA LYS A 3 -5.89 23.44 8.14
C LYS A 3 -5.45 22.33 7.18
N ASN A 4 -4.14 22.17 6.97
CA ASN A 4 -3.59 21.00 6.29
C ASN A 4 -4.09 19.79 7.09
N ARG A 5 -5.16 19.15 6.60
CA ARG A 5 -5.69 17.93 7.21
C ARG A 5 -4.54 16.94 7.08
N LEU A 6 -3.99 16.53 8.22
CA LEU A 6 -3.07 15.41 8.26
C LEU A 6 -3.82 14.23 7.62
N PHE A 7 -3.27 13.70 6.53
CA PHE A 7 -3.84 12.50 5.91
C PHE A 7 -3.72 11.36 6.93
N THR A 8 -4.76 10.56 7.00
CA THR A 8 -4.92 9.50 8.00
C THR A 8 -4.71 8.13 7.35
N ILE A 9 -4.56 7.11 8.18
CA ILE A 9 -4.56 5.72 7.70
C ILE A 9 -5.86 5.38 6.96
N ASP A 10 -6.98 5.99 7.35
CA ASP A 10 -8.28 5.79 6.68
C ASP A 10 -8.26 6.38 5.28
N ASP A 11 -7.64 7.55 5.07
CA ASP A 11 -7.47 8.12 3.73
C ASP A 11 -6.61 7.22 2.81
N LEU A 12 -5.67 6.45 3.40
CA LEU A 12 -4.87 5.45 2.67
C LEU A 12 -5.66 4.18 2.35
N LYS A 13 -6.49 3.73 3.30
CA LYS A 13 -7.42 2.60 3.09
C LYS A 13 -8.43 2.92 2.01
N ASP A 14 -9.03 4.11 2.03
CA ASP A 14 -9.95 4.57 1.00
C ASP A 14 -9.28 4.62 -0.38
N TYR A 15 -8.03 5.09 -0.43
CA TYR A 15 -7.26 5.12 -1.67
C TYR A 15 -6.99 3.71 -2.22
N ALA A 16 -6.50 2.79 -1.39
CA ALA A 16 -6.30 1.40 -1.77
C ALA A 16 -7.62 0.75 -2.22
N LEU A 17 -8.71 0.97 -1.48
CA LEU A 17 -10.03 0.42 -1.76
C LEU A 17 -10.56 0.90 -3.11
N SER A 18 -10.34 2.18 -3.45
CA SER A 18 -10.71 2.73 -4.76
C SER A 18 -9.99 2.06 -5.94
N LYS A 19 -8.88 1.36 -5.68
CA LYS A 19 -8.11 0.59 -6.66
C LYS A 19 -8.46 -0.91 -6.64
N GLY A 20 -9.38 -1.35 -5.78
CA GLY A 20 -9.75 -2.75 -5.61
C GLY A 20 -8.85 -3.53 -4.64
N TYR A 21 -8.10 -2.82 -3.80
CA TYR A 21 -7.19 -3.43 -2.83
C TYR A 21 -7.53 -3.02 -1.40
N GLU A 22 -7.35 -3.94 -0.46
CA GLU A 22 -7.45 -3.65 0.97
C GLU A 22 -6.05 -3.37 1.53
N LEU A 23 -5.93 -2.28 2.29
CA LEU A 23 -4.72 -1.93 3.03
C LEU A 23 -4.88 -2.35 4.49
N ASP A 24 -4.04 -3.28 4.95
CA ASP A 24 -4.01 -3.72 6.34
C ASP A 24 -2.63 -3.55 6.98
N PHE A 25 -2.59 -3.49 8.31
CA PHE A 25 -1.37 -3.41 9.08
C PHE A 25 -1.10 -4.74 9.78
N HIS A 26 -0.10 -5.47 9.28
CA HIS A 26 0.27 -6.75 9.85
C HIS A 26 1.05 -6.58 11.15
N ARG A 27 0.31 -6.60 12.28
CA ARG A 27 0.81 -6.29 13.64
C ARG A 27 2.09 -7.03 14.04
N TYR A 28 2.22 -8.31 13.69
CA TYR A 28 3.37 -9.13 14.12
C TYR A 28 4.68 -8.73 13.44
N LYS A 29 4.62 -8.41 12.15
CA LYS A 29 5.80 -7.94 11.38
C LYS A 29 5.93 -6.43 11.41
N ARG A 30 4.89 -5.72 11.85
CA ARG A 30 4.78 -4.26 11.88
C ARG A 30 4.92 -3.62 10.49
N VAL A 31 4.35 -4.26 9.47
CA VAL A 31 4.41 -3.79 8.07
C VAL A 31 3.01 -3.61 7.51
N PHE A 32 2.89 -2.74 6.52
CA PHE A 32 1.64 -2.61 5.76
C PHE A 32 1.58 -3.65 4.64
N THR A 33 0.40 -4.23 4.47
CA THR A 33 0.09 -5.23 3.47
C THR A 33 -1.03 -4.73 2.57
N LEU A 34 -0.88 -4.97 1.28
CA LEU A 34 -1.87 -4.65 0.27
C LEU A 34 -2.40 -5.96 -0.32
N ILE A 35 -3.71 -6.19 -0.22
CA ILE A 35 -4.38 -7.44 -0.59
C ILE A 35 -5.42 -7.14 -1.66
N LYS A 36 -5.49 -7.91 -2.74
CA LYS A 36 -6.53 -7.75 -3.77
C LYS A 36 -7.86 -8.30 -3.25
N ILE A 37 -8.91 -7.49 -3.30
CA ILE A 37 -10.21 -7.84 -2.68
C ILE A 37 -10.83 -9.08 -3.33
N ASP A 38 -10.77 -9.14 -4.67
CA ASP A 38 -11.36 -10.25 -5.44
C ASP A 38 -10.50 -11.52 -5.41
N SER A 39 -9.25 -11.46 -4.91
CA SER A 39 -8.32 -12.59 -4.87
C SER A 39 -7.37 -12.44 -3.68
N PRO A 40 -7.79 -12.87 -2.47
CA PRO A 40 -7.01 -12.68 -1.24
C PRO A 40 -5.63 -13.37 -1.24
N ASN A 41 -5.40 -14.30 -2.16
CA ASN A 41 -4.10 -14.95 -2.36
C ASN A 41 -3.09 -14.02 -3.06
N GLU A 42 -3.56 -12.98 -3.75
CA GLU A 42 -2.75 -11.93 -4.36
C GLU A 42 -2.57 -10.79 -3.36
N TRP A 43 -1.41 -10.79 -2.70
CA TRP A 43 -1.04 -9.75 -1.76
C TRP A 43 0.45 -9.48 -1.80
N SER A 44 0.85 -8.29 -1.36
CA SER A 44 2.26 -7.93 -1.20
C SER A 44 2.44 -6.96 -0.03
N TRP A 45 3.67 -6.89 0.47
CA TRP A 45 4.07 -5.89 1.45
C TRP A 45 4.36 -4.56 0.77
N ILE A 46 4.12 -3.45 1.46
CA ILE A 46 4.42 -2.13 0.92
C ILE A 46 5.88 -1.78 1.19
N TYR A 47 6.61 -1.49 0.11
CA TYR A 47 7.99 -1.05 0.14
C TYR A 47 8.09 0.46 -0.10
N TYR A 48 9.23 1.04 0.27
CA TYR A 48 9.50 2.44 -0.02
C TYR A 48 9.49 2.70 -1.54
N PRO A 49 8.82 3.77 -2.01
CA PRO A 49 8.65 4.01 -3.44
C PRO A 49 9.98 4.32 -4.16
N HIS A 50 11.00 4.75 -3.41
CA HIS A 50 12.32 5.08 -3.95
C HIS A 50 13.37 3.98 -3.72
N THR A 51 13.06 2.96 -2.92
CA THR A 51 13.99 1.87 -2.58
C THR A 51 13.21 0.58 -2.36
N GLU A 52 13.44 -0.42 -3.20
CA GLU A 52 12.80 -1.75 -3.05
C GLU A 52 13.37 -2.53 -1.85
N ASP A 53 14.48 -2.08 -1.27
CA ASP A 53 15.18 -2.77 -0.18
C ASP A 53 14.52 -2.63 1.20
N LYS A 54 13.53 -1.74 1.36
CA LYS A 54 12.96 -1.42 2.68
C LYS A 54 11.45 -1.40 2.70
N LEU A 55 10.88 -1.90 3.79
CA LEU A 55 9.45 -1.95 4.05
C LEU A 55 8.95 -0.70 4.77
N VAL A 56 7.71 -0.33 4.49
CA VAL A 56 7.00 0.73 5.19
C VAL A 56 6.33 0.14 6.43
N GLU A 57 6.78 0.59 7.60
CA GLU A 57 6.33 0.06 8.90
C GLU A 57 5.32 0.95 9.64
N ARG A 58 5.24 2.24 9.29
CA ARG A 58 4.35 3.21 9.94
C ARG A 58 3.86 4.24 8.93
N VAL A 59 2.72 4.86 9.25
CA VAL A 59 2.11 5.90 8.40
C VAL A 59 3.03 7.11 8.23
N ASP A 60 3.84 7.45 9.23
CA ASP A 60 4.77 8.58 9.21
C ASP A 60 6.08 8.32 8.44
N ASN A 61 6.34 7.08 8.00
CA ASN A 61 7.49 6.76 7.15
C ASN A 61 7.42 7.46 5.77
N LEU A 62 6.22 7.84 5.32
CA LEU A 62 5.98 8.49 4.03
C LEU A 62 4.97 9.63 4.20
N ASN A 63 5.03 10.64 3.32
CA ASN A 63 3.95 11.61 3.16
C ASN A 63 2.83 11.01 2.27
N PHE A 64 1.71 11.72 2.12
CA PHE A 64 0.54 11.20 1.38
C PHE A 64 0.88 10.80 -0.07
N ASP A 65 1.66 11.62 -0.76
CA ASP A 65 2.03 11.33 -2.15
C ASP A 65 3.02 10.15 -2.22
N GLY A 66 3.95 10.05 -1.28
CA GLY A 66 4.83 8.89 -1.15
C GLY A 66 4.05 7.59 -0.92
N TRP A 67 3.01 7.64 -0.09
CA TRP A 67 2.09 6.53 0.13
C TRP A 67 1.33 6.12 -1.13
N LYS A 68 0.80 7.08 -1.90
CA LYS A 68 0.14 6.78 -3.18
C LYS A 68 1.08 6.08 -4.14
N VAL A 69 2.30 6.59 -4.29
CA VAL A 69 3.32 5.97 -5.16
C VAL A 69 3.69 4.57 -4.67
N ALA A 70 3.83 4.37 -3.36
CA ALA A 70 4.14 3.07 -2.78
C ALA A 70 3.01 2.04 -3.04
N ILE A 71 1.75 2.44 -2.83
CA ILE A 71 0.57 1.63 -3.11
C ILE A 71 0.51 1.30 -4.61
N ASP A 72 0.59 2.31 -5.48
CA ASP A 72 0.49 2.10 -6.93
C ASP A 72 1.61 1.17 -7.44
N LYS A 73 2.86 1.32 -6.97
CA LYS A 73 3.95 0.40 -7.30
C LYS A 73 3.68 -1.03 -6.83
N THR A 74 3.16 -1.17 -5.60
CA THR A 74 2.84 -2.49 -5.03
C THR A 74 1.73 -3.17 -5.83
N ILE A 75 0.72 -2.41 -6.26
CA ILE A 75 -0.36 -2.90 -7.15
C ILE A 75 0.23 -3.38 -8.48
N SER A 76 1.10 -2.59 -9.11
CA SER A 76 1.76 -3.00 -10.36
C SER A 76 2.53 -4.31 -10.18
N SER A 77 3.27 -4.45 -9.07
CA SER A 77 4.01 -5.68 -8.75
C SER A 77 3.11 -6.90 -8.58
N ILE A 78 2.00 -6.77 -7.84
CA ILE A 78 1.01 -7.86 -7.67
C ILE A 78 0.42 -8.26 -9.03
N THR A 79 0.02 -7.26 -9.83
CA THR A 79 -0.59 -7.49 -11.15
C THR A 79 0.40 -8.11 -12.14
N GLU A 80 1.68 -7.77 -12.06
CA GLU A 80 2.73 -8.37 -12.90
C GLU A 80 3.04 -9.82 -12.49
N GLN A 81 3.03 -10.14 -11.19
CA GLN A 81 3.12 -11.53 -10.72
C GLN A 81 1.96 -12.38 -11.25
N ASP A 82 0.77 -11.81 -11.30
CA ASP A 82 -0.43 -12.45 -11.83
C ASP A 82 -0.26 -12.86 -13.31
N LYS A 83 0.42 -12.04 -14.11
CA LYS A 83 0.68 -12.29 -15.55
C LYS A 83 1.72 -13.38 -15.82
N ILE A 84 2.60 -13.68 -14.87
CA ILE A 84 3.65 -14.71 -15.04
C ILE A 84 3.10 -16.11 -14.73
N ASN A 85 2.00 -16.20 -13.95
CA ASN A 85 1.38 -17.46 -13.56
C ASN A 85 0.31 -17.98 -14.53
N TYR A 86 0.19 -17.39 -15.73
CA TYR A 86 -0.74 -17.79 -16.80
C TYR A 86 -0.02 -18.32 -18.05
#